data_AF-A0A1I2R9T7-F1
#
_entry.id   AF-A0A1I2R9T7-F1
#
_cell.length_a   1.000
_cell.length_b   1.000
_cell.length_c   1.000
_cell.angle_alpha   90.00
_cell.angle_beta   90.00
_cell.angle_gamma   90.00
#
_symmetry.space_group_name_H-M   'P 1'
#
loop_
_entity.id
_entity.type
_entity.pdbx_description
1 polymer ?
#
loop_
_entity_poly.entity_id
_entity_poly.type
_entity_poly.pdbx_seq_one_letter_code
_entity_poly.pdbx_strand_id
1 'polypeptide(L)'
;MSDCNQQSTSQQKKPLQPLFLRSLKKLLKIGKIILTCLVIIFSPFIVWVILSLNRELIVIMANWDWLSSTFPLLFHALGEQVNTSAFARGFNEAALGGLLTLFGVVVTVWYYQMVRVQEVTEKRLFVIDELLEELKKNRAIVAALNEEKVDQPCTMDNDKFPPGERVFVTEAWHKLGADVALLPRRLHLRLSILYGCLNRCRNKDDYHKNKASIDRINGIIAELHKFRSSLSKSDIA
;
A
#
# COMPACT_ATOMS: atom_id res chain seq x y z
N MET A 1 14.35 -46.00 -30.32
CA MET A 1 13.13 -46.44 -29.62
C MET A 1 13.24 -45.93 -28.20
N SER A 2 13.11 -44.64 -27.89
CA SER A 2 12.09 -43.65 -28.29
C SER A 2 10.69 -44.12 -27.93
N ASP A 3 10.32 -43.98 -26.66
CA ASP A 3 8.93 -43.71 -26.28
C ASP A 3 8.86 -42.79 -25.07
N CYS A 4 8.04 -41.77 -25.25
CA CYS A 4 7.91 -40.56 -24.47
C CYS A 4 7.05 -40.79 -23.23
N ASN A 5 7.61 -40.53 -22.04
CA ASN A 5 6.80 -40.20 -20.87
C ASN A 5 6.32 -38.75 -20.99
N GLN A 6 5.22 -38.56 -21.73
CA GLN A 6 4.44 -37.34 -21.68
C GLN A 6 3.73 -37.25 -20.31
N GLN A 7 4.41 -36.61 -19.37
CA GLN A 7 3.78 -36.09 -18.16
C GLN A 7 2.81 -34.99 -18.60
N SER A 8 1.52 -35.34 -18.60
CA SER A 8 0.42 -34.44 -18.85
C SER A 8 0.49 -33.27 -17.87
N THR A 9 0.83 -32.10 -18.40
CA THR A 9 0.65 -30.82 -17.73
C THR A 9 -0.83 -30.68 -17.42
N SER A 10 -1.21 -30.85 -16.16
CA SER A 10 -2.51 -30.45 -15.65
C SER A 10 -2.61 -28.92 -15.75
N GLN A 11 -2.94 -28.43 -16.94
CA GLN A 11 -3.39 -27.06 -17.14
C GLN A 11 -4.66 -26.90 -16.30
N GLN A 12 -4.52 -26.32 -15.11
CA GLN A 12 -5.62 -25.69 -14.40
C GLN A 12 -6.24 -24.68 -15.35
N LYS A 13 -7.34 -25.08 -16.00
CA LYS A 13 -8.26 -24.19 -16.70
C LYS A 13 -8.69 -23.13 -15.69
N LYS A 14 -8.04 -21.97 -15.73
CA LYS A 14 -8.55 -20.76 -15.09
C LYS A 14 -9.98 -20.60 -15.59
N PRO A 15 -11.02 -20.63 -14.74
CA PRO A 15 -12.38 -20.43 -15.21
C PRO A 15 -12.40 -19.09 -15.92
N LEU A 16 -12.78 -19.13 -17.19
CA LEU A 16 -12.99 -17.99 -18.05
C LEU A 16 -14.14 -17.19 -17.42
N GLN A 17 -13.82 -16.38 -16.40
CA GLN A 17 -14.79 -15.45 -15.85
C GLN A 17 -15.25 -14.60 -17.03
N PRO A 18 -16.56 -14.55 -17.30
CA PRO A 18 -17.06 -13.88 -18.48
C PRO A 18 -16.55 -12.44 -18.43
N LEU A 19 -16.01 -11.95 -19.55
CA LEU A 19 -15.46 -10.59 -19.70
C LEU A 19 -16.42 -9.53 -19.11
N PHE A 20 -17.72 -9.82 -19.15
CA PHE A 20 -18.81 -9.09 -18.51
C PHE A 20 -18.65 -8.93 -16.99
N LEU A 21 -18.34 -9.98 -16.23
CA LEU A 21 -18.13 -9.88 -14.78
C LEU A 21 -16.87 -9.07 -14.42
N ARG A 22 -15.86 -9.07 -15.30
CA ARG A 22 -14.66 -8.22 -15.15
C ARG A 22 -14.96 -6.75 -15.44
N SER A 23 -15.74 -6.44 -16.49
CA SER A 23 -16.14 -5.07 -16.79
C SER A 23 -17.10 -4.53 -15.73
N LEU A 24 -18.07 -5.32 -15.28
CA LEU A 24 -19.01 -4.95 -14.22
C LEU A 24 -18.30 -4.66 -12.89
N LYS A 25 -17.29 -5.47 -12.52
CA LYS A 25 -16.44 -5.20 -11.35
C LYS A 25 -15.60 -3.92 -11.49
N LYS A 26 -15.13 -3.59 -12.69
CA LYS A 26 -14.43 -2.32 -12.94
C LYS A 26 -15.40 -1.13 -12.83
N LEU A 27 -16.59 -1.26 -13.40
CA LEU A 27 -17.64 -0.25 -13.37
C LEU A 27 -18.15 0.00 -11.95
N LEU A 28 -18.30 -1.06 -11.14
CA LEU A 28 -18.65 -0.96 -9.72
C LEU A 28 -17.55 -0.29 -8.89
N LYS A 29 -16.27 -0.55 -9.20
CA LYS A 29 -15.15 0.13 -8.54
C LYS A 29 -15.12 1.62 -8.88
N ILE A 30 -15.30 1.97 -10.16
CA ILE A 30 -15.36 3.36 -10.62
C ILE A 30 -16.59 4.05 -10.01
N GLY A 31 -17.76 3.41 -10.06
CA GLY A 31 -18.99 3.91 -9.43
C GLY A 31 -18.84 4.12 -7.93
N LYS A 32 -18.14 3.22 -7.22
CA LYS A 32 -17.80 3.42 -5.81
C LYS A 32 -16.91 4.64 -5.60
N ILE A 33 -15.87 4.83 -6.41
CA ILE A 33 -14.99 6.01 -6.31
C ILE A 33 -15.78 7.29 -6.56
N ILE A 34 -16.58 7.33 -7.63
CA ILE A 34 -17.43 8.48 -7.96
C ILE A 34 -18.42 8.76 -6.83
N LEU A 35 -19.08 7.73 -6.29
CA LEU A 35 -19.99 7.87 -5.15
C LEU A 35 -19.26 8.42 -3.92
N THR A 36 -18.05 7.93 -3.64
CA THR A 36 -17.26 8.39 -2.49
C THR A 36 -16.86 9.85 -2.67
N CYS A 37 -16.43 10.25 -3.87
CA CYS A 37 -16.14 11.65 -4.20
C CYS A 37 -17.39 12.53 -4.10
N LEU A 38 -18.53 12.07 -4.61
CA LEU A 38 -19.81 12.77 -4.48
C LEU A 38 -20.19 12.92 -3.01
N VAL A 39 -20.09 11.87 -2.20
CA VAL A 39 -20.39 11.95 -0.75
C VAL A 39 -19.46 12.95 -0.06
N ILE A 40 -18.17 12.99 -0.39
CA ILE A 40 -17.24 13.96 0.21
C ILE A 40 -17.59 15.40 -0.20
N ILE A 41 -17.90 15.64 -1.48
CA ILE A 41 -18.24 16.97 -2.02
C ILE A 41 -19.61 17.45 -1.51
N PHE A 42 -20.59 16.56 -1.46
CA PHE A 42 -21.96 16.87 -1.03
C PHE A 42 -22.17 16.72 0.47
N SER A 43 -21.24 16.14 1.23
CA SER A 43 -21.34 16.02 2.70
C SER A 43 -21.56 17.38 3.38
N PRO A 44 -20.80 18.45 3.08
CA PRO A 44 -21.06 19.79 3.61
C PRO A 44 -22.46 20.31 3.28
N PHE A 45 -22.95 20.03 2.06
CA PHE A 45 -24.28 20.43 1.63
C PHE A 45 -25.38 19.67 2.39
N ILE A 46 -25.23 18.36 2.57
CA ILE A 46 -26.16 17.52 3.34
C ILE A 46 -26.20 17.98 4.80
N VAL A 47 -25.04 18.25 5.41
CA VAL A 47 -24.95 18.77 6.78
C VAL A 47 -25.62 20.14 6.88
N TRP A 48 -25.42 21.02 5.90
CA TRP A 48 -26.11 22.32 5.84
C TRP A 48 -27.64 22.17 5.72
N VAL A 49 -28.12 21.26 4.87
CA VAL A 49 -29.56 20.96 4.75
C VAL A 49 -30.13 20.46 6.07
N ILE A 50 -29.44 19.54 6.76
CA ILE A 50 -29.86 19.04 8.08
C ILE A 50 -29.90 20.17 9.11
N LEU A 51 -28.90 21.06 9.13
CA LEU A 51 -28.86 22.20 10.05
C LEU A 51 -29.98 23.21 9.74
N SER A 52 -30.27 23.46 8.47
CA SER A 52 -31.38 24.31 8.04
C SER A 52 -32.74 23.72 8.44
N LEU A 53 -32.93 22.41 8.24
CA LEU A 53 -34.11 21.69 8.71
C LEU A 53 -34.25 21.73 10.24
N ASN A 54 -33.14 21.58 10.97
CA ASN A 54 -33.14 21.70 12.43
C ASN A 54 -33.53 23.11 12.88
N ARG A 55 -33.07 24.15 12.19
CA ARG A 55 -33.49 25.53 12.47
C ARG A 55 -35.00 25.69 12.29
N GLU A 56 -35.56 25.22 11.18
CA GLU A 56 -37.01 25.29 10.94
C GLU A 56 -37.80 24.46 11.97
N LEU A 57 -37.29 23.29 12.38
CA LEU A 57 -37.87 22.51 13.48
C LEU A 57 -37.89 23.29 14.80
N ILE A 58 -36.81 24.01 15.13
CA ILE A 58 -36.75 24.85 16.34
C ILE A 58 -37.78 25.98 16.26
N VAL A 59 -37.95 26.61 15.10
CA VAL A 59 -38.97 27.65 14.87
C VAL A 59 -40.38 27.07 15.04
N ILE A 60 -40.64 25.89 14.46
CA ILE A 60 -41.93 25.20 14.57
C ILE A 60 -42.22 24.82 16.02
N MET A 61 -41.25 24.25 16.74
CA MET A 61 -41.39 23.89 18.15
C MET A 61 -41.60 25.12 19.03
N ALA A 62 -40.91 26.23 18.75
CA ALA A 62 -41.04 27.48 19.49
C ALA A 62 -42.46 28.07 19.39
N ASN A 63 -43.12 27.88 18.24
CA ASN A 63 -44.47 28.39 17.97
C ASN A 63 -45.58 27.34 18.13
N TRP A 64 -45.30 26.18 18.74
CA TRP A 64 -46.28 25.10 18.88
C TRP A 64 -47.20 25.34 20.09
N ASP A 65 -48.51 25.54 19.84
CA ASP A 65 -49.55 25.85 20.84
C ASP A 65 -49.63 24.90 22.04
N TRP A 66 -49.41 23.60 21.81
CA TRP A 66 -49.43 22.60 22.88
C TRP A 66 -48.23 22.75 23.85
N LEU A 67 -47.03 22.94 23.30
CA LEU A 67 -45.79 23.12 24.08
C LEU A 67 -45.75 24.47 24.79
N SER A 68 -46.24 25.53 24.14
CA SER A 68 -46.34 26.86 24.75
C SER A 68 -47.32 26.88 25.93
N SER A 69 -48.37 26.06 25.92
CA SER A 69 -49.27 25.93 27.08
C SER A 69 -48.65 25.17 28.26
N THR A 70 -47.69 24.29 27.99
CA THR A 70 -47.07 23.44 29.02
C THR A 70 -45.89 24.16 29.71
N PHE A 71 -45.14 25.00 28.97
CA PHE A 71 -44.01 25.78 29.49
C PHE A 71 -44.00 27.24 28.97
N PRO A 72 -44.94 28.09 29.40
CA PRO A 72 -45.23 29.37 28.78
C PRO A 72 -44.07 30.37 28.83
N LEU A 73 -43.38 30.48 29.97
CA LEU A 73 -42.24 31.41 30.14
C LEU A 73 -41.05 31.06 29.23
N LEU A 74 -40.80 29.76 29.04
CA LEU A 74 -39.65 29.28 28.28
C LEU A 74 -39.89 29.43 26.78
N PHE A 75 -41.09 29.10 26.30
CA PHE A 75 -41.46 29.21 24.89
C PHE A 75 -41.79 30.64 24.44
N HIS A 76 -42.29 31.50 25.32
CA HIS A 76 -42.45 32.93 25.01
C HIS A 76 -41.08 33.62 24.81
N ALA A 77 -40.11 33.36 25.68
CA ALA A 77 -38.75 33.86 25.53
C ALA A 77 -38.04 33.25 24.31
N LEU A 78 -38.26 31.95 24.04
CA LEU A 78 -37.69 31.28 22.87
C LEU A 78 -38.27 31.83 21.55
N GLY A 79 -39.59 31.97 21.46
CA GLY A 79 -40.27 32.47 20.27
C GLY A 79 -39.88 33.90 19.92
N GLU A 80 -39.69 34.74 20.93
CA GLU A 80 -39.26 36.14 20.75
C GLU A 80 -37.82 36.23 20.24
N GLN A 81 -36.92 35.33 20.64
CA GLN A 81 -35.54 35.31 20.14
C GLN A 81 -35.40 34.60 18.79
N VAL A 82 -36.08 33.47 18.59
CA VAL A 82 -35.93 32.59 17.41
C VAL A 82 -36.53 33.21 16.13
N ASN A 83 -37.57 34.05 16.25
CA ASN A 83 -38.19 34.73 15.11
C ASN A 83 -37.40 35.96 14.61
N THR A 84 -36.27 36.31 15.24
CA THR A 84 -35.46 37.46 14.82
C THR A 84 -34.51 37.13 13.66
N SER A 85 -34.28 38.09 12.79
CA SER A 85 -33.26 37.99 11.73
C SER A 85 -31.84 37.86 12.29
N ALA A 86 -31.61 38.38 13.50
CA ALA A 86 -30.34 38.25 14.22
C ALA A 86 -30.06 36.78 14.61
N PHE A 87 -31.07 36.04 15.08
CA PHE A 87 -30.94 34.61 15.37
C PHE A 87 -30.64 33.79 14.11
N ALA A 88 -31.34 34.06 13.01
CA ALA A 88 -31.09 33.39 11.73
C ALA A 88 -29.64 33.62 11.24
N ARG A 89 -29.14 34.85 11.38
CA ARG A 89 -27.76 35.19 11.02
C ARG A 89 -26.74 34.50 11.93
N GLY A 90 -26.93 34.55 13.24
CA GLY A 90 -26.03 33.90 14.21
C GLY A 90 -25.99 32.38 14.05
N PHE A 91 -27.14 31.75 13.79
CA PHE A 91 -27.21 30.31 13.50
C PHE A 91 -26.47 29.96 12.21
N ASN A 92 -26.66 30.73 11.14
CA ASN A 92 -25.96 30.49 9.86
C ASN A 92 -24.45 30.70 9.98
N GLU A 93 -24.00 31.74 10.68
CA GLU A 93 -22.58 31.99 10.94
C GLU A 93 -21.95 30.86 11.78
N ALA A 94 -22.63 30.39 12.83
CA ALA A 94 -22.18 29.25 13.64
C ALA A 94 -22.16 27.94 12.85
N ALA A 95 -23.20 27.67 12.05
CA ALA A 95 -23.28 26.50 11.18
C ALA A 95 -22.17 26.49 10.13
N LEU A 96 -21.88 27.63 9.49
CA LEU A 96 -20.77 27.79 8.56
C LEU A 96 -19.42 27.58 9.23
N GLY A 97 -19.23 28.10 10.46
CA GLY A 97 -18.02 27.86 11.25
C GLY A 97 -17.83 26.37 11.58
N GLY A 98 -18.91 25.68 11.98
CA GLY A 98 -18.91 24.24 12.22
C GLY A 98 -18.60 23.41 10.96
N LEU A 99 -19.16 23.80 9.82
CA LEU A 99 -18.87 23.18 8.53
C LEU A 99 -17.41 23.36 8.09
N LEU A 100 -16.86 24.57 8.28
CA LEU A 100 -15.48 24.87 7.94
C LEU A 100 -14.49 24.06 8.79
N THR A 101 -14.75 23.93 10.09
CA THR A 101 -13.92 23.14 10.99
C THR A 101 -13.97 21.65 10.66
N LEU A 102 -15.16 21.09 10.38
CA LEU A 102 -15.30 19.71 9.91
C LEU A 102 -14.54 19.48 8.60
N PHE A 103 -14.65 20.41 7.65
CA PHE A 103 -13.90 20.34 6.40
C PHE A 103 -12.39 20.35 6.64
N GLY A 104 -11.90 21.22 7.54
CA GLY A 104 -10.50 21.25 7.95
C GLY A 104 -10.00 19.91 8.52
N VAL A 105 -10.80 19.25 9.36
CA VAL A 105 -10.47 17.91 9.89
C VAL A 105 -10.40 16.87 8.78
N VAL A 106 -11.35 16.87 7.83
CA VAL A 106 -11.34 15.93 6.70
C VAL A 106 -10.10 16.12 5.83
N VAL A 107 -9.77 17.38 5.49
CA VAL A 107 -8.60 17.70 4.67
C VAL A 107 -7.30 17.33 5.37
N THR A 108 -7.17 17.62 6.67
CA THR A 108 -5.96 17.29 7.44
C THR A 108 -5.74 15.78 7.57
N VAL A 109 -6.80 15.01 7.85
CA VAL A 109 -6.74 13.54 7.88
C VAL A 109 -6.37 12.99 6.50
N TRP A 110 -6.98 13.52 5.43
CA TRP A 110 -6.68 13.09 4.07
C TRP A 110 -5.24 13.41 3.67
N TYR A 111 -4.76 14.62 3.96
CA TYR A 111 -3.38 15.03 3.74
C TYR A 111 -2.40 14.13 4.50
N TYR A 112 -2.65 13.87 5.78
CA TYR A 112 -1.82 12.99 6.59
C TYR A 112 -1.78 11.56 6.03
N GLN A 113 -2.93 11.04 5.59
CA GLN A 113 -2.99 9.73 4.95
C GLN A 113 -2.20 9.70 3.64
N MET A 114 -2.31 10.72 2.79
CA MET A 114 -1.60 10.79 1.51
C MET A 114 -0.09 10.88 1.71
N VAL A 115 0.40 11.77 2.58
CA VAL A 115 1.83 11.90 2.88
C VAL A 115 2.38 10.60 3.46
N ARG A 116 1.68 9.99 4.42
CA ARG A 116 2.13 8.73 5.02
C ARG A 116 2.20 7.58 4.02
N VAL A 117 1.24 7.50 3.09
CA VAL A 117 1.26 6.48 2.03
C VAL A 117 2.44 6.73 1.10
N GLN A 118 2.68 7.97 0.68
CA GLN A 118 3.82 8.34 -0.16
C GLN A 118 5.14 7.99 0.51
N GLU A 119 5.38 8.42 1.75
CA GLU A 119 6.60 8.12 2.49
C GLU A 119 6.86 6.61 2.62
N VAL A 120 5.82 5.82 2.90
CA VAL A 120 5.95 4.36 3.02
C VAL A 120 6.26 3.73 1.67
N THR A 121 5.65 4.22 0.59
CA THR A 121 5.90 3.72 -0.76
C THR A 121 7.31 4.08 -1.25
N GLU A 122 7.78 5.30 -1.00
CA GLU A 122 9.15 5.73 -1.31
C GLU A 122 10.18 4.88 -0.56
N LYS A 123 10.00 4.68 0.75
CA LYS A 123 10.86 3.79 1.54
C LYS A 123 10.88 2.37 1.00
N ARG A 124 9.73 1.83 0.58
CA ARG A 124 9.64 0.51 -0.04
C ARG A 124 10.39 0.44 -1.37
N LEU A 125 10.25 1.46 -2.22
CA LEU A 125 10.95 1.53 -3.50
C LEU A 125 12.47 1.60 -3.29
N PHE A 126 12.92 2.43 -2.35
CA PHE A 126 14.34 2.53 -1.98
C PHE A 126 14.90 1.17 -1.53
N VAL A 127 14.22 0.47 -0.62
CA VAL A 127 14.61 -0.87 -0.16
C VAL A 127 14.69 -1.86 -1.32
N ILE A 128 13.73 -1.82 -2.25
CA ILE A 128 13.71 -2.73 -3.41
C ILE A 128 14.87 -2.45 -4.36
N ASP A 129 15.17 -1.17 -4.63
CA ASP A 129 16.23 -0.78 -5.55
C ASP A 129 17.61 -1.13 -5.01
N GLU A 130 17.86 -0.84 -3.73
CA GLU A 130 19.10 -1.22 -3.05
C GLU A 130 19.31 -2.76 -3.06
N LEU A 131 18.26 -3.53 -2.72
CA LEU A 131 18.33 -5.00 -2.76
C LEU A 131 18.51 -5.55 -4.18
N LEU A 132 17.94 -4.90 -5.19
CA LEU A 132 18.11 -5.30 -6.57
C LEU A 132 19.54 -5.07 -7.05
N GLU A 133 20.19 -3.97 -6.64
CA GLU A 133 21.59 -3.72 -6.95
C GLU A 133 22.51 -4.78 -6.32
N GLU A 134 22.31 -5.10 -5.05
CA GLU A 134 23.06 -6.18 -4.38
C GLU A 134 22.85 -7.54 -5.04
N LEU A 135 21.60 -7.90 -5.33
CA LEU A 135 21.29 -9.18 -5.97
C LEU A 135 21.86 -9.27 -7.39
N LYS A 136 21.95 -8.16 -8.13
CA LYS A 136 22.62 -8.12 -9.44
C LYS A 136 24.13 -8.34 -9.31
N LYS A 137 24.79 -7.72 -8.32
CA LYS A 137 26.21 -7.96 -8.02
C LYS A 137 26.44 -9.43 -7.67
N ASN A 138 25.61 -9.99 -6.78
CA ASN A 138 25.69 -11.40 -6.40
C ASN A 138 25.40 -12.34 -7.57
N ARG A 139 24.48 -11.99 -8.47
CA ARG A 139 24.23 -12.76 -9.71
C ARG A 139 25.45 -12.78 -10.62
N ALA A 140 26.16 -11.66 -10.78
CA ALA A 140 27.38 -11.60 -11.59
C ALA A 140 28.48 -12.50 -11.00
N ILE A 141 28.62 -12.53 -9.67
CA ILE A 141 29.55 -13.43 -8.96
C ILE A 141 29.16 -14.91 -9.19
N VAL A 142 27.87 -15.25 -9.08
CA VAL A 142 27.37 -16.61 -9.37
C VAL A 142 27.65 -17.03 -10.83
N ALA A 143 27.51 -16.10 -11.78
CA ALA A 143 27.82 -16.37 -13.19
C ALA A 143 29.32 -16.65 -13.39
N ALA A 144 30.19 -15.83 -12.82
CA ALA A 144 31.64 -16.02 -12.87
C ALA A 144 32.07 -17.38 -12.28
N LEU A 145 31.47 -17.79 -11.15
CA LEU A 145 31.75 -19.09 -10.53
C LEU A 145 31.25 -20.30 -11.35
N ASN A 146 30.23 -20.10 -12.20
CA ASN A 146 29.72 -21.15 -13.09
C ASN A 146 30.53 -21.23 -14.41
N GLU A 147 31.10 -20.13 -14.88
CA GLU A 147 31.91 -20.06 -16.12
C GLU A 147 33.33 -20.65 -15.94
N GLU A 148 33.92 -20.54 -14.74
CA GLU A 148 35.20 -21.19 -14.40
C GLU A 148 35.15 -22.73 -14.46
N LYS A 149 33.99 -23.33 -14.74
CA LYS A 149 33.78 -24.79 -14.71
C LYS A 149 33.96 -25.50 -16.06
N VAL A 150 34.27 -24.80 -17.15
CA VAL A 150 34.27 -25.43 -18.48
C VAL A 150 35.63 -25.98 -18.91
N ASP A 151 36.77 -25.34 -18.66
CA ASP A 151 38.08 -25.87 -19.11
C ASP A 151 39.28 -25.28 -18.36
N GLN A 152 39.49 -25.62 -17.08
CA GLN A 152 40.81 -25.37 -16.47
C GLN A 152 41.13 -26.34 -15.32
N PRO A 153 42.23 -27.11 -15.41
CA PRO A 153 42.74 -27.86 -14.28
C PRO A 153 43.24 -26.88 -13.21
N CYS A 154 42.85 -27.16 -11.98
CA CYS A 154 43.23 -26.51 -10.72
C CYS A 154 44.59 -25.79 -10.71
N THR A 155 44.59 -24.51 -11.06
CA THR A 155 45.47 -23.50 -10.43
C THR A 155 44.55 -22.47 -9.82
N MET A 156 44.23 -22.65 -8.54
CA MET A 156 43.57 -21.60 -7.77
C MET A 156 44.54 -20.42 -7.65
N ASP A 157 44.22 -19.32 -8.33
CA ASP A 157 44.67 -17.99 -7.90
C ASP A 157 44.11 -17.77 -6.49
N ASN A 158 44.92 -18.08 -5.49
CA ASN A 158 44.70 -17.73 -4.08
C ASN A 158 44.67 -16.20 -3.86
N ASP A 159 44.88 -15.41 -4.91
CA ASP A 159 44.91 -13.94 -4.86
C ASP A 159 43.55 -13.27 -5.07
N LYS A 160 42.50 -13.99 -5.50
CA LYS A 160 41.17 -13.39 -5.72
C LYS A 160 40.18 -13.55 -4.57
N PHE A 161 40.41 -14.51 -3.67
CA PHE A 161 39.56 -14.76 -2.50
C PHE A 161 40.44 -15.23 -1.34
N PRO A 162 40.98 -14.31 -0.51
CA PRO A 162 41.76 -14.70 0.65
C PRO A 162 40.91 -15.57 1.58
N PRO A 163 41.50 -16.59 2.20
CA PRO A 163 40.77 -17.51 3.08
C PRO A 163 40.22 -16.74 4.29
N GLY A 164 38.91 -16.48 4.28
CA GLY A 164 38.22 -15.75 5.35
C GLY A 164 37.29 -14.63 4.88
N GLU A 165 37.44 -14.14 3.65
CA GLU A 165 36.54 -13.13 3.09
C GLU A 165 35.29 -13.76 2.46
N ARG A 166 34.14 -13.08 2.65
CA ARG A 166 32.86 -13.54 2.11
C ARG A 166 32.89 -13.38 0.60
N VAL A 167 32.58 -14.46 -0.12
CA VAL A 167 32.50 -14.47 -1.60
C VAL A 167 31.35 -13.58 -2.12
N PHE A 168 30.31 -13.35 -1.30
CA PHE A 168 29.12 -12.62 -1.69
C PHE A 168 28.89 -11.35 -0.85
N VAL A 169 28.37 -10.31 -1.50
CA VAL A 169 28.05 -9.02 -0.88
C VAL A 169 26.69 -9.12 -0.20
N THR A 170 26.62 -8.77 1.08
CA THR A 170 25.40 -8.89 1.91
C THR A 170 25.14 -7.65 2.77
N GLU A 171 25.84 -6.55 2.49
CA GLU A 171 25.90 -5.38 3.37
C GLU A 171 24.60 -4.60 3.42
N ALA A 172 23.93 -4.37 2.29
CA ALA A 172 22.68 -3.65 2.25
C ALA A 172 21.54 -4.45 2.88
N TRP A 173 21.50 -5.78 2.74
CA TRP A 173 20.57 -6.59 3.54
C TRP A 173 20.71 -6.35 5.05
N HIS A 174 21.95 -6.27 5.56
CA HIS A 174 22.21 -6.01 6.97
C HIS A 174 21.98 -4.54 7.37
N LYS A 175 22.29 -3.60 6.47
CA LYS A 175 22.13 -2.14 6.68
C LYS A 175 20.66 -1.71 6.63
N LEU A 176 19.86 -2.30 5.75
CA LEU A 176 18.44 -2.04 5.61
C LEU A 176 17.65 -2.63 6.79
N GLY A 177 18.13 -3.71 7.40
CA GLY A 177 17.64 -4.23 8.70
C GLY A 177 16.12 -4.29 8.81
N ALA A 178 15.54 -3.38 9.60
CA ALA A 178 14.09 -3.30 9.85
C ALA A 178 13.28 -2.83 8.63
N ASP A 179 13.86 -2.03 7.73
CA ASP A 179 13.16 -1.49 6.56
C ASP A 179 12.83 -2.59 5.54
N VAL A 180 13.57 -3.71 5.59
CA VAL A 180 13.28 -4.91 4.81
C VAL A 180 11.93 -5.53 5.20
N ALA A 181 11.47 -5.33 6.44
CA ALA A 181 10.15 -5.79 6.89
C ALA A 181 8.98 -5.09 6.19
N LEU A 182 9.24 -4.00 5.47
CA LEU A 182 8.24 -3.32 4.62
C LEU A 182 7.87 -4.15 3.38
N LEU A 183 8.65 -5.19 3.05
CA LEU A 183 8.40 -6.10 1.94
C LEU A 183 7.30 -7.12 2.27
N PRO A 184 6.59 -7.67 1.26
CA PRO A 184 5.62 -8.73 1.47
C PRO A 184 6.28 -9.93 2.17
N ARG A 185 5.61 -10.47 3.20
CA ARG A 185 6.13 -11.56 4.06
C ARG A 185 6.76 -12.73 3.28
N ARG A 186 6.14 -13.14 2.16
CA ARG A 186 6.67 -14.23 1.33
C ARG A 186 8.02 -13.90 0.69
N LEU A 187 8.17 -12.66 0.21
CA LEU A 187 9.38 -12.18 -0.44
C LEU A 187 10.49 -11.94 0.60
N HIS A 188 10.15 -11.35 1.75
CA HIS A 188 11.04 -11.24 2.90
C HIS A 188 11.61 -12.60 3.34
N LEU A 189 10.77 -13.62 3.52
CA LEU A 189 11.22 -14.95 3.95
C LEU A 189 12.15 -15.62 2.93
N ARG A 190 11.88 -15.45 1.63
CA ARG A 190 12.74 -15.99 0.58
C ARG A 190 14.09 -15.28 0.54
N LEU A 191 14.09 -13.96 0.68
CA LEU A 191 15.32 -13.18 0.76
C LEU A 191 16.12 -13.52 2.03
N SER A 192 15.47 -13.68 3.19
CA SER A 192 16.18 -14.04 4.42
C SER A 192 16.87 -15.40 4.32
N ILE A 193 16.23 -16.38 3.66
CA ILE A 193 16.85 -17.68 3.41
C ILE A 193 18.03 -17.52 2.45
N LEU A 194 17.84 -16.77 1.36
CA LEU A 194 18.89 -16.53 0.37
C LEU A 194 20.10 -15.83 0.99
N TYR A 195 19.91 -14.70 1.68
CA TYR A 195 20.98 -13.96 2.34
C TYR A 195 21.62 -14.77 3.48
N GLY A 196 20.86 -15.63 4.16
CA GLY A 196 21.40 -16.60 5.11
C GLY A 196 22.34 -17.62 4.44
N CYS A 197 21.99 -18.11 3.25
CA CYS A 197 22.87 -18.99 2.46
C CYS A 197 24.10 -18.23 1.93
N LEU A 198 23.92 -17.03 1.39
CA LEU A 198 25.02 -16.20 0.85
C LEU A 198 26.04 -15.83 1.93
N ASN A 199 25.57 -15.48 3.14
CA ASN A 199 26.44 -15.15 4.27
C ASN A 199 27.24 -16.36 4.80
N ARG A 200 26.72 -17.59 4.61
CA ARG A 200 27.40 -18.83 5.02
C ARG A 200 28.38 -19.36 3.98
N CYS A 201 28.33 -18.86 2.74
CA CYS A 201 29.25 -19.28 1.68
C CYS A 201 30.61 -18.60 1.85
N ARG A 202 31.59 -19.35 2.35
CA ARG A 202 33.00 -18.91 2.45
C ARG A 202 33.86 -19.50 1.34
N ASN A 203 33.52 -20.71 0.87
CA ASN A 203 34.27 -21.43 -0.16
C ASN A 203 33.37 -21.87 -1.34
N LYS A 204 33.99 -22.23 -2.47
CA LYS A 204 33.29 -22.79 -3.66
C LYS A 204 32.49 -24.06 -3.35
N ASP A 205 32.94 -24.88 -2.41
CA ASP A 205 32.23 -26.09 -1.98
C ASP A 205 30.92 -25.78 -1.24
N ASP A 206 30.88 -24.68 -0.47
CA ASP A 206 29.66 -24.25 0.21
C ASP A 206 28.63 -23.70 -0.78
N TYR A 207 29.11 -23.07 -1.86
CA TYR A 207 28.26 -22.68 -2.99
C TYR A 207 27.61 -23.91 -3.64
N HIS A 208 28.36 -24.99 -3.87
CA HIS A 208 27.79 -26.22 -4.43
C HIS A 208 26.77 -26.90 -3.51
N LYS A 209 26.99 -26.88 -2.19
CA LYS A 209 26.01 -27.36 -1.21
C LYS A 209 24.71 -26.54 -1.20
N ASN A 210 24.82 -25.22 -1.39
CA ASN A 210 23.68 -24.30 -1.37
C ASN A 210 23.16 -23.90 -2.76
N LYS A 211 23.66 -24.55 -3.82
CA LYS A 211 23.42 -24.17 -5.22
C LYS A 211 21.93 -24.02 -5.54
N ALA A 212 21.10 -24.96 -5.09
CA ALA A 212 19.66 -24.96 -5.33
C ALA A 212 18.92 -23.72 -4.78
N SER A 213 19.45 -23.08 -3.73
CA SER A 213 18.92 -21.86 -3.14
C SER A 213 19.50 -20.60 -3.80
N ILE A 214 20.78 -20.63 -4.17
CA ILE A 214 21.49 -19.50 -4.79
C ILE A 214 21.06 -19.33 -6.26
N ASP A 215 20.81 -20.41 -7.00
CA ASP A 215 20.30 -20.34 -8.38
C ASP A 215 18.89 -19.71 -8.47
N ARG A 216 18.15 -19.68 -7.35
CA ARG A 216 16.84 -19.01 -7.27
C ARG A 216 16.93 -17.49 -7.22
N ILE A 217 18.14 -16.90 -7.16
CA ILE A 217 18.36 -15.44 -7.23
C ILE A 217 17.60 -14.82 -8.42
N ASN A 218 17.65 -15.44 -9.60
CA ASN A 218 16.96 -14.92 -10.78
C ASN A 218 15.43 -14.84 -10.61
N GLY A 219 14.84 -15.84 -9.94
CA GLY A 219 13.41 -15.85 -9.63
C GLY A 219 13.03 -14.77 -8.61
N ILE A 220 13.88 -14.55 -7.61
CA ILE A 220 13.68 -13.52 -6.59
C ILE A 220 13.82 -12.11 -7.19
N ILE A 221 14.80 -11.89 -8.07
CA ILE A 221 14.97 -10.65 -8.84
C ILE A 221 13.72 -10.36 -9.69
N ALA A 222 13.18 -11.36 -10.39
CA ALA A 222 11.96 -11.21 -11.18
C ALA A 222 10.74 -10.86 -10.32
N GLU A 223 10.61 -11.47 -9.13
CA GLU A 223 9.57 -11.14 -8.16
C GLU A 223 9.72 -9.72 -7.59
N LEU A 224 10.94 -9.28 -7.30
CA LEU A 224 11.24 -7.90 -6.88
C LEU A 224 10.87 -6.87 -7.97
N HIS A 225 11.23 -7.12 -9.23
CA HIS A 225 10.84 -6.26 -10.35
C HIS A 225 9.31 -6.23 -10.57
N LYS A 226 8.65 -7.39 -10.43
CA LYS A 226 7.19 -7.46 -10.48
C LYS A 226 6.54 -6.68 -9.33
N PHE A 227 7.14 -6.72 -8.15
CA PHE A 227 6.64 -5.97 -6.99
C PHE A 227 6.89 -4.46 -7.16
N ARG A 228 8.07 -4.05 -7.61
CA ARG A 228 8.39 -2.66 -7.98
C ARG A 228 7.39 -2.09 -8.98
N SER A 229 7.13 -2.82 -10.07
CA SER A 229 6.17 -2.40 -11.09
C SER A 229 4.71 -2.42 -10.62
N SER A 230 4.38 -3.16 -9.56
CA SER A 230 3.06 -3.11 -8.94
C SER A 230 2.89 -1.89 -8.03
N LEU A 231 3.94 -1.53 -7.28
CA LEU A 231 3.98 -0.34 -6.44
C LEU A 231 3.93 0.94 -7.29
N SER A 232 4.71 1.00 -8.37
CA SER A 232 4.70 2.16 -9.29
C SER A 232 3.36 2.36 -10.02
N LYS A 233 2.53 1.31 -10.12
CA LYS A 233 1.20 1.38 -10.75
C LYS A 233 0.10 1.73 -9.77
N SER A 234 0.26 1.42 -8.48
CA SER A 234 -0.72 1.78 -7.44
C SER A 234 -0.69 3.26 -7.09
N ASP A 235 0.37 3.99 -7.42
CA ASP A 235 0.46 5.45 -7.23
C ASP A 235 -0.17 6.26 -8.37
N ILE A 236 -0.61 5.61 -9.47
CA ILE A 236 -1.19 6.26 -10.67
C ILE A 236 -2.69 5.91 -10.85
N ALA A 237 -3.34 5.25 -9.87
CA ALA A 237 -4.72 4.77 -10.00
C ALA A 237 -5.67 5.30 -8.93
#